data_AF-A0A972UMF3-F1
#
_entry.id   AF-A0A972UMF3-F1
#
_cell.length_a   1.000
_cell.length_b   1.000
_cell.length_c   1.000
_cell.angle_alpha   90.00
_cell.angle_beta   90.00
_cell.angle_gamma   90.00
#
_symmetry.space_group_name_H-M   'P 1'
#
loop_
_entity.id
_entity.type
_entity.pdbx_description
1 polymer ?
#
loop_
_entity_poly.entity_id
_entity_poly.type
_entity_poly.pdbx_seq_one_letter_code
_entity_poly.pdbx_strand_id
1 'polypeptide(L)'
;MPILNLPTEDGGMSPYETGAPRDFPAQPNRPFNRVALAAAHVVADARADLDPWVDTAIDWDRTIAFRRHLWSLGLGVAEAMDTAQRGMGMNWETSQELIRRSVDASKDMPGAVVASGAGTDHLAVTSDVTLDDVIAAYEEQCEAVEAMGGRIILMASRALAACARSPEDYARVYDRVLSQISEPVIIHWLGEMFDPALEGYWGDGDHWNAMETCLSVLESNADKIDGIKISLLDKDKEIALRRRLPDSVRMYTG
;
A
#
# COMPACT_ATOMS: atom_id res chain seq x y z
N MET A 1 34.92 3.92 -17.70
CA MET A 1 33.78 3.13 -17.16
C MET A 1 33.14 2.35 -18.30
N PRO A 2 32.25 1.36 -18.09
CA PRO A 2 31.50 0.75 -19.18
C PRO A 2 30.74 1.81 -19.99
N ILE A 3 30.75 1.67 -21.33
CA ILE A 3 30.03 2.53 -22.27
C ILE A 3 28.90 1.72 -22.90
N LEU A 4 27.70 2.28 -22.93
CA LEU A 4 26.51 1.70 -23.53
C LEU A 4 26.01 2.61 -24.65
N ASN A 5 25.55 2.06 -25.77
CA ASN A 5 24.84 2.87 -26.76
C ASN A 5 23.36 2.89 -26.38
N LEU A 6 22.81 4.07 -26.11
CA LEU A 6 21.41 4.27 -25.71
C LEU A 6 20.63 5.01 -26.80
N PRO A 7 19.32 4.72 -26.96
CA PRO A 7 18.47 5.44 -27.89
C PRO A 7 18.32 6.90 -27.48
N THR A 8 18.23 7.78 -28.47
CA THR A 8 18.01 9.22 -28.30
C THR A 8 16.62 9.64 -28.82
N GLU A 9 16.14 10.82 -28.44
CA GLU A 9 14.82 11.34 -28.84
C GLU A 9 14.65 11.49 -30.36
N ASP A 10 15.74 11.66 -31.10
CA ASP A 10 15.77 11.74 -32.56
C ASP A 10 15.77 10.35 -33.24
N GLY A 11 15.63 9.26 -32.47
CA GLY A 11 15.65 7.88 -32.96
C GLY A 11 17.06 7.36 -33.28
N GLY A 12 18.10 8.12 -32.95
CA GLY A 12 19.50 7.72 -33.07
C GLY A 12 19.98 6.87 -31.89
N MET A 13 21.29 6.60 -31.89
CA MET A 13 22.01 5.96 -30.80
C MET A 13 23.18 6.84 -30.39
N SER A 14 23.37 7.05 -29.08
CA SER A 14 24.49 7.82 -28.54
C SER A 14 25.24 7.02 -27.48
N PRO A 15 26.60 7.09 -27.45
CA PRO A 15 27.37 6.47 -26.40
C PRO A 15 27.12 7.18 -25.06
N TYR A 16 26.81 6.39 -24.04
CA TYR A 16 26.64 6.79 -22.65
C TYR A 16 27.72 6.12 -21.81
N GLU A 17 28.63 6.91 -21.25
CA GLU A 17 29.59 6.42 -20.26
C GLU A 17 28.95 6.40 -18.87
N THR A 18 28.97 5.24 -18.22
CA THR A 18 28.42 5.07 -16.88
C THR A 18 29.27 5.76 -15.81
N GLY A 19 28.63 6.19 -14.70
CA GLY A 19 29.31 6.72 -13.52
C GLY A 19 29.68 5.65 -12.50
N ALA A 20 30.67 5.92 -11.64
CA ALA A 20 31.02 5.03 -10.54
C ALA A 20 29.80 4.78 -9.62
N PRO A 21 29.53 3.54 -9.20
CA PRO A 21 28.41 3.26 -8.31
C PRO A 21 28.61 3.96 -6.97
N ARG A 22 27.50 4.38 -6.36
CA ARG A 22 27.54 4.84 -4.96
C ARG A 22 27.81 3.63 -4.07
N ASP A 23 28.64 3.83 -3.05
CA ASP A 23 28.89 2.85 -2.02
C ASP A 23 27.77 2.94 -0.96
N PHE A 24 27.08 1.82 -0.72
CA PHE A 24 26.03 1.70 0.27
C PHE A 24 26.41 0.61 1.27
N PRO A 25 26.26 0.86 2.59
CA PRO A 25 26.55 -0.16 3.57
C PRO A 25 25.59 -1.34 3.43
N ALA A 26 26.11 -2.56 3.56
CA ALA A 26 25.30 -3.79 3.43
C ALA A 26 24.24 -3.94 4.54
N GLN A 27 24.42 -3.25 5.67
CA GLN A 27 23.50 -3.20 6.80
C GLN A 27 23.51 -1.81 7.44
N PRO A 28 22.42 -1.41 8.14
CA PRO A 28 22.42 -0.19 8.94
C PRO A 28 23.54 -0.22 9.99
N ASN A 29 24.34 0.84 10.03
CA ASN A 29 25.38 1.01 11.06
C ASN A 29 24.88 1.79 12.29
N ARG A 30 23.62 2.23 12.28
CA ARG A 30 22.93 2.92 13.38
C ARG A 30 21.41 2.81 13.22
N PRO A 31 20.63 2.93 14.31
CA PRO A 31 19.17 3.00 14.23
C PRO A 31 18.71 4.21 13.40
N PHE A 32 17.59 4.06 12.68
CA PHE A 32 16.96 5.15 11.96
C PHE A 32 16.23 6.09 12.91
N ASN A 33 16.18 7.38 12.57
CA ASN A 33 15.36 8.38 13.24
C ASN A 33 13.97 8.52 12.61
N ARG A 34 13.58 7.57 11.75
CA ARG A 34 12.31 7.49 11.02
C ARG A 34 11.89 6.03 10.93
N VAL A 35 10.57 5.82 10.83
CA VAL A 35 10.00 4.55 10.38
C VAL A 35 9.92 4.63 8.86
N ALA A 36 10.57 3.68 8.17
CA ALA A 36 10.60 3.64 6.71
C ALA A 36 10.12 2.27 6.24
N LEU A 37 9.02 2.26 5.49
CA LEU A 37 8.47 1.07 4.86
C LEU A 37 8.66 1.19 3.35
N ALA A 38 9.20 0.16 2.71
CA ALA A 38 9.23 0.04 1.27
C ALA A 38 8.00 -0.73 0.80
N ALA A 39 7.18 -0.11 -0.06
CA ALA A 39 6.19 -0.85 -0.84
C ALA A 39 6.93 -1.74 -1.84
N ALA A 40 6.88 -3.05 -1.64
CA ALA A 40 7.69 -4.00 -2.39
C ALA A 40 6.98 -4.47 -3.66
N HIS A 41 7.72 -4.60 -4.77
CA HIS A 41 7.23 -5.19 -6.01
C HIS A 41 7.14 -6.71 -5.92
N VAL A 42 6.55 -7.37 -6.92
CA VAL A 42 6.60 -8.83 -7.08
C VAL A 42 7.47 -9.22 -8.27
N VAL A 43 8.04 -10.42 -8.23
CA VAL A 43 8.82 -10.99 -9.34
C VAL A 43 7.94 -12.01 -10.05
N ALA A 44 7.60 -11.75 -11.30
CA ALA A 44 6.85 -12.70 -12.13
C ALA A 44 7.70 -13.94 -12.47
N ASP A 45 7.07 -15.11 -12.50
CA ASP A 45 7.70 -16.31 -13.07
C ASP A 45 7.63 -16.24 -14.60
N ALA A 46 8.74 -15.80 -15.20
CA ALA A 46 8.87 -15.64 -16.65
C ALA A 46 8.85 -16.97 -17.44
N ARG A 47 8.79 -18.13 -16.77
CA ARG A 47 8.71 -19.45 -17.40
C ARG A 47 7.34 -20.10 -17.29
N ALA A 48 6.40 -19.48 -16.58
CA ALA A 48 5.05 -20.00 -16.46
C ALA A 48 4.35 -20.01 -17.82
N ASP A 49 3.64 -21.11 -18.11
CA ASP A 49 2.85 -21.28 -19.32
C ASP A 49 1.40 -20.82 -19.04
N LEU A 50 1.19 -19.51 -19.12
CA LEU A 50 -0.09 -18.85 -18.84
C LEU A 50 -0.31 -17.62 -19.72
N ASP A 51 -1.49 -17.03 -19.68
CA ASP A 51 -1.75 -15.74 -20.31
C ASP A 51 -1.28 -14.61 -19.36
N PRO A 52 -0.20 -13.86 -19.67
CA PRO A 52 0.37 -12.88 -18.75
C PRO A 52 -0.50 -11.62 -18.56
N TRP A 53 -1.62 -11.50 -19.28
CA TRP A 53 -2.58 -10.40 -19.11
C TRP A 53 -3.79 -10.81 -18.27
N VAL A 54 -4.05 -12.11 -18.12
CA VAL A 54 -5.22 -12.64 -17.40
C VAL A 54 -4.80 -13.32 -16.10
N ASP A 55 -3.73 -14.10 -16.16
CA ASP A 55 -3.23 -14.91 -15.07
C ASP A 55 -1.97 -14.30 -14.44
N THR A 56 -1.69 -14.70 -13.20
CA THR A 56 -0.50 -14.27 -12.46
C THR A 56 0.30 -15.47 -11.99
N ALA A 57 1.57 -15.55 -12.38
CA ALA A 57 2.55 -16.45 -11.77
C ALA A 57 3.67 -15.66 -11.12
N ILE A 58 3.95 -15.98 -9.86
CA ILE A 58 4.96 -15.33 -9.05
C ILE A 58 6.12 -16.30 -8.84
N ASP A 59 7.34 -15.81 -9.10
CA ASP A 59 8.55 -16.43 -8.57
C ASP A 59 8.63 -16.09 -7.07
N TRP A 60 8.10 -17.00 -6.27
CA TRP A 60 7.99 -16.81 -4.82
C TRP A 60 9.34 -16.69 -4.15
N ASP A 61 10.34 -17.47 -4.58
CA ASP A 61 11.67 -17.47 -3.98
C ASP A 61 12.34 -16.11 -4.19
N ARG A 62 12.26 -15.56 -5.41
CA ARG A 62 12.80 -14.22 -5.71
C ARG A 62 12.02 -13.10 -5.03
N THR A 63 10.69 -13.23 -5.01
CA THR A 63 9.80 -12.25 -4.37
C THR A 63 10.10 -12.14 -2.87
N ILE A 64 10.21 -13.27 -2.16
CA ILE A 64 10.55 -13.28 -0.72
C ILE A 64 12.01 -12.93 -0.46
N ALA A 65 12.95 -13.35 -1.33
CA ALA A 65 14.35 -12.92 -1.22
C ALA A 65 14.50 -11.40 -1.24
N PHE A 66 13.68 -10.68 -2.03
CA PHE A 66 13.68 -9.22 -2.05
C PHE A 66 13.17 -8.61 -0.72
N ARG A 67 12.15 -9.20 -0.08
CA ARG A 67 11.71 -8.76 1.27
C ARG A 67 12.83 -8.92 2.29
N ARG A 68 13.52 -10.07 2.26
CA ARG A 68 14.68 -10.33 3.12
C ARG A 68 15.81 -9.33 2.89
N HIS A 69 16.03 -8.93 1.64
CA HIS A 69 16.98 -7.87 1.32
C HIS A 69 16.57 -6.52 1.92
N LEU A 70 15.32 -6.10 1.80
CA LEU A 70 14.81 -4.86 2.41
C LEU A 70 14.99 -4.86 3.94
N TRP A 71 14.64 -5.97 4.60
CA TRP A 71 14.86 -6.11 6.04
C TRP A 71 16.34 -6.10 6.42
N SER A 72 17.23 -6.68 5.60
CA SER A 72 18.68 -6.61 5.82
C SER A 72 19.23 -5.18 5.77
N LEU A 73 18.55 -4.29 5.03
CA LEU A 73 18.85 -2.86 4.97
C LEU A 73 18.15 -2.06 6.09
N GLY A 74 17.43 -2.73 7.01
CA GLY A 74 16.71 -2.12 8.12
C GLY A 74 15.38 -1.45 7.72
N LEU A 75 14.93 -1.60 6.48
CA LEU A 75 13.62 -1.10 6.03
C LEU A 75 12.53 -2.09 6.43
N GLY A 76 11.36 -1.58 6.79
CA GLY A 76 10.16 -2.42 6.84
C GLY A 76 9.57 -2.63 5.44
N VAL A 77 8.63 -3.56 5.35
CA VAL A 77 7.93 -3.91 4.09
C VAL A 77 6.46 -3.54 4.22
N ALA A 78 5.95 -2.77 3.26
CA ALA A 78 4.53 -2.61 3.02
C ALA A 78 4.13 -3.63 1.93
N GLU A 79 3.46 -4.70 2.34
CA GLU A 79 3.21 -5.90 1.55
C GLU A 79 1.87 -5.85 0.82
N ALA A 80 1.82 -6.43 -0.38
CA ALA A 80 0.61 -6.50 -1.22
C ALA A 80 -0.09 -5.13 -1.44
N MET A 81 0.74 -4.08 -1.60
CA MET A 81 0.33 -2.71 -1.91
C MET A 81 0.31 -2.45 -3.44
N ASP A 82 0.05 -1.21 -3.85
CA ASP A 82 -0.04 -0.80 -5.26
C ASP A 82 1.22 -1.12 -6.08
N THR A 83 2.41 -1.02 -5.46
CA THR A 83 3.69 -1.40 -6.08
C THR A 83 3.79 -2.91 -6.37
N ALA A 84 3.05 -3.73 -5.62
CA ALA A 84 2.88 -5.15 -5.90
C ALA A 84 1.77 -5.41 -6.93
N GLN A 85 1.28 -4.38 -7.63
CA GLN A 85 0.23 -4.48 -8.66
C GLN A 85 -1.15 -4.93 -8.13
N ARG A 86 -1.42 -4.68 -6.84
CA ARG A 86 -2.70 -4.99 -6.20
C ARG A 86 -3.86 -4.31 -6.93
N GLY A 87 -4.90 -5.07 -7.30
CA GLY A 87 -6.06 -4.55 -8.03
C GLY A 87 -5.82 -4.16 -9.50
N MET A 88 -4.60 -4.37 -10.02
CA MET A 88 -4.19 -4.09 -11.41
C MET A 88 -3.24 -5.19 -11.94
N GLY A 89 -3.57 -6.45 -11.65
CA GLY A 89 -2.80 -7.63 -12.06
C GLY A 89 -2.81 -8.69 -10.96
N MET A 90 -2.59 -8.28 -9.70
CA MET A 90 -2.71 -9.18 -8.55
C MET A 90 -4.12 -9.11 -7.95
N ASN A 91 -4.81 -10.26 -7.96
CA ASN A 91 -6.07 -10.45 -7.25
C ASN A 91 -5.87 -10.66 -5.74
N TRP A 92 -6.97 -10.75 -5.00
CA TRP A 92 -6.95 -10.96 -3.57
C TRP A 92 -6.31 -12.29 -3.19
N GLU A 93 -6.67 -13.40 -3.84
CA GLU A 93 -6.18 -14.73 -3.48
C GLU A 93 -4.66 -14.83 -3.57
N THR A 94 -4.07 -14.28 -4.64
CA THR A 94 -2.61 -14.27 -4.82
C THR A 94 -1.95 -13.31 -3.83
N SER A 95 -2.61 -12.19 -3.50
CA SER A 95 -2.13 -11.22 -2.53
C SER A 95 -2.17 -11.76 -1.10
N GLN A 96 -3.19 -12.52 -0.74
CA GLN A 96 -3.30 -13.21 0.54
C GLN A 96 -2.15 -14.22 0.71
N GLU A 97 -1.84 -14.99 -0.34
CA GLU A 97 -0.70 -15.91 -0.31
C GLU A 97 0.65 -15.17 -0.20
N LEU A 98 0.82 -14.04 -0.88
CA LEU A 98 1.99 -13.18 -0.73
C LEU A 98 2.15 -12.69 0.71
N ILE A 99 1.07 -12.19 1.31
CA ILE A 99 1.06 -11.74 2.71
C ILE A 99 1.45 -12.89 3.63
N ARG A 100 0.83 -14.07 3.46
CA ARG A 100 1.13 -15.26 4.25
C ARG A 100 2.62 -15.59 4.23
N ARG A 101 3.22 -15.64 3.03
CA ARG A 101 4.64 -15.98 2.86
C ARG A 101 5.56 -14.92 3.45
N SER A 102 5.23 -13.63 3.28
CA SER A 102 6.04 -12.54 3.82
C SER A 102 5.97 -12.47 5.34
N VAL A 103 4.78 -12.64 5.93
CA VAL A 103 4.63 -12.71 7.39
C VAL A 103 5.40 -13.92 7.94
N ASP A 104 5.31 -15.09 7.29
CA ASP A 104 6.09 -16.26 7.72
C ASP A 104 7.60 -16.03 7.64
N ALA A 105 8.09 -15.51 6.51
CA ALA A 105 9.51 -15.21 6.31
C ALA A 105 10.06 -14.15 7.28
N SER A 106 9.21 -13.23 7.75
CA SER A 106 9.60 -12.20 8.72
C SER A 106 9.94 -12.78 10.10
N LYS A 107 9.36 -13.92 10.48
CA LYS A 107 9.61 -14.58 11.78
C LYS A 107 11.06 -15.03 11.94
N ASP A 108 11.71 -15.35 10.82
CA ASP A 108 13.12 -15.78 10.78
C ASP A 108 14.11 -14.61 10.77
N MET A 109 13.64 -13.36 10.70
CA MET A 109 14.46 -12.18 10.49
C MET A 109 14.34 -11.21 11.68
N PRO A 110 15.35 -11.15 12.57
CA PRO A 110 15.33 -10.23 13.70
C PRO A 110 15.11 -8.77 13.27
N GLY A 111 14.11 -8.13 13.86
CA GLY A 111 13.76 -6.74 13.56
C GLY A 111 13.01 -6.52 12.25
N ALA A 112 12.58 -7.59 11.56
CA ALA A 112 11.72 -7.46 10.39
C ALA A 112 10.38 -6.79 10.76
N VAL A 113 10.00 -5.80 9.96
CA VAL A 113 8.70 -5.12 10.06
C VAL A 113 7.95 -5.39 8.77
N VAL A 114 6.71 -5.85 8.90
CA VAL A 114 5.78 -6.06 7.80
C VAL A 114 4.40 -5.51 8.17
N ALA A 115 3.80 -4.75 7.26
CA ALA A 115 2.41 -4.33 7.31
C ALA A 115 1.78 -4.61 5.94
N SER A 116 0.55 -5.12 5.93
CA SER A 116 -0.04 -5.81 4.78
C SER A 116 -1.30 -5.08 4.32
N GLY A 117 -1.42 -4.86 3.01
CA GLY A 117 -2.59 -4.24 2.41
C GLY A 117 -3.85 -5.08 2.59
N ALA A 118 -4.86 -4.52 3.27
CA ALA A 118 -6.22 -5.06 3.37
C ALA A 118 -7.21 -4.03 2.80
N GLY A 119 -8.07 -4.47 1.90
CA GLY A 119 -9.00 -3.63 1.16
C GLY A 119 -10.26 -4.39 0.77
N THR A 120 -10.79 -4.10 -0.41
CA THR A 120 -12.07 -4.64 -0.91
C THR A 120 -11.96 -5.12 -2.36
N ASP A 121 -10.75 -5.39 -2.84
CA ASP A 121 -10.47 -5.65 -4.26
C ASP A 121 -11.06 -6.96 -4.81
N HIS A 122 -11.54 -7.84 -3.94
CA HIS A 122 -12.31 -9.03 -4.32
C HIS A 122 -13.81 -8.74 -4.54
N LEU A 123 -14.30 -7.60 -4.04
CA LEU A 123 -15.70 -7.18 -4.21
C LEU A 123 -15.87 -6.50 -5.58
N ALA A 124 -16.68 -7.13 -6.44
CA ALA A 124 -16.99 -6.56 -7.74
C ALA A 124 -17.82 -5.26 -7.60
N VAL A 125 -17.38 -4.20 -8.26
CA VAL A 125 -18.08 -2.91 -8.25
C VAL A 125 -19.29 -2.98 -9.19
N THR A 126 -20.49 -3.06 -8.60
CA THR A 126 -21.77 -3.08 -9.33
C THR A 126 -22.75 -2.08 -8.71
N SER A 127 -23.87 -1.79 -9.39
CA SER A 127 -24.88 -0.82 -8.91
C SER A 127 -25.58 -1.23 -7.62
N ASP A 128 -25.53 -2.52 -7.28
CA ASP A 128 -26.29 -3.10 -6.17
C ASP A 128 -25.44 -3.22 -4.89
N VAL A 129 -24.15 -2.87 -4.95
CA VAL A 129 -23.25 -2.89 -3.80
C VAL A 129 -23.70 -1.88 -2.75
N THR A 130 -23.81 -2.34 -1.52
CA THR A 130 -24.17 -1.54 -0.35
C THR A 130 -22.97 -1.26 0.54
N LEU A 131 -23.12 -0.32 1.48
CA LEU A 131 -22.09 -0.08 2.50
C LEU A 131 -21.83 -1.31 3.38
N ASP A 132 -22.85 -2.14 3.62
CA ASP A 132 -22.69 -3.34 4.43
C ASP A 132 -21.89 -4.41 3.67
N ASP A 133 -22.02 -4.51 2.35
CA ASP A 133 -21.16 -5.37 1.51
C ASP A 133 -19.70 -4.90 1.54
N VAL A 134 -19.47 -3.58 1.50
CA VAL A 134 -18.12 -3.00 1.62
C VAL A 134 -17.50 -3.29 2.99
N ILE A 135 -18.27 -3.16 4.06
CA ILE A 135 -17.83 -3.48 5.43
C ILE A 135 -17.46 -4.96 5.52
N ALA A 136 -18.32 -5.86 5.02
CA ALA A 136 -18.05 -7.29 5.02
C ALA A 136 -16.78 -7.65 4.24
N ALA A 137 -16.55 -7.00 3.10
CA ALA A 137 -15.32 -7.18 2.32
C ALA A 137 -14.06 -6.73 3.09
N TYR A 138 -14.12 -5.59 3.78
CA TYR A 138 -13.01 -5.18 4.65
C TYR A 138 -12.79 -6.14 5.81
N GLU A 139 -13.86 -6.57 6.49
CA GLU A 139 -13.80 -7.53 7.60
C GLU A 139 -13.12 -8.83 7.13
N GLU A 140 -13.49 -9.38 5.97
CA GLU A 140 -12.88 -10.60 5.40
C GLU A 140 -11.36 -10.47 5.23
N GLN A 141 -10.89 -9.40 4.60
CA GLN A 141 -9.46 -9.23 4.36
C GLN A 141 -8.68 -8.91 5.64
N CYS A 142 -9.24 -8.07 6.52
CA CYS A 142 -8.64 -7.75 7.81
C CYS A 142 -8.50 -9.02 8.67
N GLU A 143 -9.56 -9.82 8.81
CA GLU A 143 -9.53 -11.09 9.55
C GLU A 143 -8.50 -12.06 8.98
N ALA A 144 -8.41 -12.18 7.65
CA ALA A 144 -7.41 -13.01 7.00
C ALA A 144 -5.98 -12.56 7.34
N VAL A 145 -5.70 -11.25 7.27
CA VAL A 145 -4.39 -10.67 7.60
C VAL A 145 -4.04 -10.90 9.08
N GLU A 146 -4.97 -10.64 9.99
CA GLU A 146 -4.78 -10.84 11.42
C GLU A 146 -4.58 -12.31 11.78
N ALA A 147 -5.32 -13.23 11.15
CA ALA A 147 -5.17 -14.67 11.37
C ALA A 147 -3.77 -15.19 10.98
N MET A 148 -3.08 -14.51 10.06
CA MET A 148 -1.69 -14.79 9.70
C MET A 148 -0.67 -14.15 10.66
N GLY A 149 -1.11 -13.30 11.58
CA GLY A 149 -0.28 -12.49 12.46
C GLY A 149 0.27 -11.22 11.78
N GLY A 150 -0.35 -10.78 10.69
CA GLY A 150 0.04 -9.58 9.96
C GLY A 150 -0.54 -8.31 10.57
N ARG A 151 0.20 -7.20 10.48
CA ARG A 151 -0.34 -5.84 10.72
C ARG A 151 -1.02 -5.32 9.46
N ILE A 152 -2.02 -4.45 9.61
CA ILE A 152 -2.84 -3.97 8.49
C ILE A 152 -2.39 -2.58 8.00
N ILE A 153 -2.31 -2.43 6.68
CA ILE A 153 -2.44 -1.17 5.96
C ILE A 153 -3.85 -1.17 5.35
N LEU A 154 -4.74 -0.32 5.86
CA LEU A 154 -6.13 -0.26 5.42
C LEU A 154 -6.22 0.54 4.12
N MET A 155 -6.34 -0.19 3.01
CA MET A 155 -6.37 0.34 1.65
C MET A 155 -7.68 1.04 1.34
N ALA A 156 -7.64 2.00 0.41
CA ALA A 156 -8.84 2.59 -0.17
C ALA A 156 -9.66 1.54 -0.95
N SER A 157 -10.98 1.72 -1.00
CA SER A 157 -11.94 0.78 -1.57
C SER A 157 -12.62 1.35 -2.81
N ARG A 158 -12.40 0.73 -3.98
CA ARG A 158 -13.10 1.10 -5.23
C ARG A 158 -14.63 0.98 -5.08
N ALA A 159 -15.09 -0.05 -4.37
CA ALA A 159 -16.51 -0.25 -4.11
C ALA A 159 -17.09 0.87 -3.23
N LEU A 160 -16.35 1.32 -2.20
CA LEU A 160 -16.77 2.43 -1.35
C LEU A 160 -16.83 3.75 -2.14
N ALA A 161 -15.80 4.02 -2.95
CA ALA A 161 -15.77 5.20 -3.82
C ALA A 161 -16.99 5.27 -4.73
N ALA A 162 -17.44 4.12 -5.25
CA ALA A 162 -18.58 4.04 -6.15
C ALA A 162 -19.95 4.12 -5.45
N CYS A 163 -20.10 3.56 -4.25
CA CYS A 163 -21.42 3.46 -3.59
C CYS A 163 -21.70 4.53 -2.53
N ALA A 164 -20.66 5.16 -1.96
CA ALA A 164 -20.82 6.23 -0.97
C ALA A 164 -21.53 7.44 -1.60
N ARG A 165 -22.42 8.06 -0.83
CA ARG A 165 -23.21 9.23 -1.26
C ARG A 165 -22.88 10.49 -0.47
N SER A 166 -22.08 10.34 0.58
CA SER A 166 -21.78 11.41 1.52
C SER A 166 -20.48 11.12 2.29
N PRO A 167 -19.80 12.14 2.83
CA PRO A 167 -18.71 11.98 3.78
C PRO A 167 -19.05 11.08 4.98
N GLU A 168 -20.30 11.14 5.45
CA GLU A 168 -20.79 10.34 6.58
C GLU A 168 -20.78 8.83 6.29
N ASP A 169 -20.94 8.43 5.03
CA ASP A 169 -20.85 7.02 4.63
C ASP A 169 -19.41 6.49 4.80
N TYR A 170 -18.41 7.31 4.48
CA TYR A 170 -17.00 6.97 4.74
C TYR A 170 -16.75 6.84 6.23
N ALA A 171 -17.19 7.81 7.03
CA ALA A 171 -17.04 7.74 8.50
C ALA A 171 -17.67 6.47 9.06
N ARG A 172 -18.91 6.15 8.67
CA ARG A 172 -19.60 4.91 9.11
C ARG A 172 -18.80 3.65 8.79
N VAL A 173 -18.27 3.52 7.57
CA VAL A 173 -17.52 2.32 7.16
C VAL A 173 -16.20 2.23 7.92
N TYR A 174 -15.43 3.32 7.98
CA TYR A 174 -14.14 3.31 8.67
C TYR A 174 -14.30 3.12 10.18
N ASP A 175 -15.26 3.75 10.83
CA ASP A 175 -15.55 3.55 12.27
C ASP A 175 -15.88 2.08 12.56
N ARG A 176 -16.72 1.46 11.72
CA ARG A 176 -17.10 0.05 11.87
C ARG A 176 -15.89 -0.87 11.75
N VAL A 177 -15.07 -0.69 10.72
CA VAL A 177 -13.89 -1.53 10.48
C VAL A 177 -12.84 -1.30 11.59
N LEU A 178 -12.51 -0.05 11.90
CA LEU A 178 -11.50 0.30 12.91
C LEU A 178 -11.90 -0.09 14.33
N SER A 179 -13.19 -0.14 14.66
CA SER A 179 -13.64 -0.61 15.98
C SER A 179 -13.32 -2.09 16.24
N GLN A 180 -13.07 -2.88 15.19
CA GLN A 180 -12.87 -4.33 15.26
C GLN A 180 -11.41 -4.77 15.12
N ILE A 181 -10.53 -3.90 14.62
CA ILE A 181 -9.10 -4.22 14.47
C ILE A 181 -8.43 -4.45 15.84
N SER A 182 -7.54 -5.45 15.86
CA SER A 182 -6.80 -5.87 17.05
C SER A 182 -5.58 -4.99 17.35
N GLU A 183 -4.92 -4.45 16.33
CA GLU A 183 -3.69 -3.67 16.42
C GLU A 183 -3.74 -2.42 15.52
N PRO A 184 -3.16 -1.27 15.94
CA PRO A 184 -3.26 -0.04 15.18
C PRO A 184 -2.81 -0.15 13.71
N VAL A 185 -3.66 0.33 12.79
CA VAL A 185 -3.45 0.23 11.34
C VAL A 185 -2.75 1.44 10.74
N ILE A 186 -2.26 1.32 9.51
CA ILE A 186 -1.90 2.47 8.67
C ILE A 186 -3.04 2.72 7.68
N ILE A 187 -3.70 3.87 7.73
CA ILE A 187 -4.68 4.28 6.72
C ILE A 187 -3.95 4.62 5.42
N HIS A 188 -4.49 4.23 4.27
CA HIS A 188 -3.93 4.57 2.97
C HIS A 188 -4.90 5.40 2.13
N TRP A 189 -4.54 6.66 1.89
CA TRP A 189 -5.23 7.52 0.92
C TRP A 189 -4.47 7.50 -0.40
N LEU A 190 -4.97 6.69 -1.34
CA LEU A 190 -4.49 6.61 -2.71
C LEU A 190 -5.28 7.56 -3.61
N GLY A 191 -4.60 8.42 -4.36
CA GLY A 191 -5.27 9.33 -5.28
C GLY A 191 -5.55 8.72 -6.66
N GLU A 192 -6.43 9.39 -7.40
CA GLU A 192 -6.91 9.02 -8.74
C GLU A 192 -5.84 8.94 -9.85
N MET A 193 -4.68 9.57 -9.68
CA MET A 193 -3.53 9.47 -10.57
C MET A 193 -2.88 8.08 -10.56
N PHE A 194 -3.10 7.33 -9.48
CA PHE A 194 -2.66 5.94 -9.35
C PHE A 194 -3.80 4.97 -9.68
N ASP A 195 -5.02 5.29 -9.22
CA ASP A 195 -6.20 4.48 -9.48
C ASP A 195 -7.42 5.37 -9.78
N PRO A 196 -7.80 5.53 -11.07
CA PRO A 196 -8.91 6.38 -11.46
C PRO A 196 -10.26 5.98 -10.84
N ALA A 197 -10.43 4.72 -10.40
CA ALA A 197 -11.66 4.28 -9.75
C ALA A 197 -11.81 4.79 -8.29
N LEU A 198 -10.82 5.52 -7.78
CA LEU A 198 -10.84 6.16 -6.46
C LEU A 198 -11.07 7.69 -6.54
N GLU A 199 -11.51 8.20 -7.69
CA GLU A 199 -11.86 9.63 -7.83
C GLU A 199 -12.87 10.06 -6.75
N GLY A 200 -12.61 11.20 -6.11
CA GLY A 200 -13.49 11.75 -5.08
C GLY A 200 -13.51 10.98 -3.75
N TYR A 201 -12.50 10.14 -3.49
CA TYR A 201 -12.38 9.41 -2.22
C TYR A 201 -12.49 10.36 -1.02
N TRP A 202 -13.19 9.91 0.03
CA TRP A 202 -13.66 10.72 1.17
C TRP A 202 -14.86 11.66 0.90
N GLY A 203 -15.49 11.53 -0.27
CA GLY A 203 -16.81 12.10 -0.55
C GLY A 203 -16.79 13.50 -1.19
N ASP A 204 -15.63 13.99 -1.62
CA ASP A 204 -15.51 15.27 -2.33
C ASP A 204 -14.43 15.18 -3.42
N GLY A 205 -14.69 15.81 -4.57
CA GLY A 205 -13.72 15.91 -5.68
C GLY A 205 -12.61 16.93 -5.41
N ASP A 206 -12.80 17.86 -4.47
CA ASP A 206 -11.74 18.73 -3.95
C ASP A 206 -11.04 18.04 -2.79
N HIS A 207 -9.75 17.70 -2.99
CA HIS A 207 -8.92 17.08 -1.96
C HIS A 207 -8.82 17.89 -0.66
N TRP A 208 -9.00 19.21 -0.69
CA TRP A 208 -8.99 20.02 0.54
C TRP A 208 -10.24 19.77 1.40
N ASN A 209 -11.40 19.58 0.78
CA ASN A 209 -12.63 19.21 1.49
C ASN A 209 -12.59 17.74 1.92
N ALA A 210 -12.15 16.83 1.05
CA ALA A 210 -11.93 15.42 1.36
C ALA A 210 -10.98 15.23 2.57
N MET A 211 -9.99 16.11 2.72
CA MET A 211 -9.07 16.11 3.86
C MET A 211 -9.78 16.36 5.19
N GLU A 212 -10.85 17.16 5.22
CA GLU A 212 -11.63 17.39 6.43
C GLU A 212 -12.34 16.10 6.88
N THR A 213 -12.95 15.36 5.96
CA THR A 213 -13.55 14.04 6.24
C THR A 213 -12.49 13.07 6.75
N CYS A 214 -11.36 12.97 6.06
CA CYS A 214 -10.25 12.10 6.43
C CYS A 214 -9.74 12.42 7.84
N LEU A 215 -9.47 13.70 8.15
CA LEU A 215 -9.04 14.13 9.47
C LEU A 215 -10.07 13.80 10.56
N SER A 216 -11.36 14.01 10.29
CA SER A 216 -12.42 13.65 11.25
C SER A 216 -12.43 12.15 11.60
N VAL A 217 -12.21 11.28 10.60
CA VAL A 217 -12.08 9.83 10.82
C VAL A 217 -10.81 9.50 11.62
N LEU A 218 -9.67 10.13 11.29
CA LEU A 218 -8.41 9.94 12.00
C LEU A 218 -8.52 10.37 13.47
N GLU A 219 -9.16 11.51 13.75
CA GLU A 219 -9.37 12.03 15.10
C GLU A 219 -10.28 11.12 15.93
N SER A 220 -11.37 10.63 15.34
CA SER A 220 -12.36 9.79 16.03
C SER A 220 -11.84 8.39 16.37
N ASN A 221 -10.81 7.91 15.66
CA ASN A 221 -10.25 6.57 15.79
C ASN A 221 -8.74 6.57 16.08
N ALA A 222 -8.22 7.64 16.69
CA ALA A 222 -6.77 7.86 16.82
C ALA A 222 -6.03 6.75 17.63
N ASP A 223 -6.73 6.02 18.50
CA ASP A 223 -6.19 4.89 19.26
C ASP A 223 -6.06 3.61 18.41
N LYS A 224 -6.76 3.55 17.28
CA LYS A 224 -6.78 2.43 16.33
C LYS A 224 -5.89 2.66 15.11
N ILE A 225 -5.17 3.78 15.05
CA ILE A 225 -4.41 4.20 13.88
C ILE A 225 -2.96 4.53 14.27
N ASP A 226 -1.99 3.79 13.72
CA ASP A 226 -0.56 4.12 13.83
C ASP A 226 -0.19 5.30 12.93
N GLY A 227 -0.81 5.42 11.75
CA GLY A 227 -0.56 6.53 10.86
C GLY A 227 -1.40 6.54 9.60
N ILE A 228 -1.14 7.52 8.75
CA ILE A 228 -1.72 7.64 7.41
C ILE A 228 -0.62 7.76 6.35
N LYS A 229 -0.74 6.97 5.29
CA LYS A 229 0.00 7.14 4.03
C LYS A 229 -0.84 7.96 3.07
N ILE A 230 -0.29 9.05 2.54
CA ILE A 230 -0.93 9.88 1.52
C ILE A 230 -0.17 9.80 0.19
N SER A 231 -0.87 9.42 -0.87
CA SER A 231 -0.32 9.29 -2.23
C SER A 231 -1.12 10.16 -3.20
N LEU A 232 -1.02 11.48 -3.03
CA LEU A 232 -1.65 12.50 -3.90
C LEU A 232 -0.65 13.27 -4.77
N LEU A 233 0.65 12.96 -4.66
CA LEU A 233 1.74 13.67 -5.35
C LEU A 233 1.75 15.20 -5.17
N ASP A 234 1.12 15.68 -4.09
CA ASP A 234 1.05 17.10 -3.74
C ASP A 234 1.69 17.34 -2.36
N LYS A 235 2.87 17.96 -2.39
CA LYS A 235 3.65 18.23 -1.18
C LYS A 235 2.93 19.17 -0.21
N ASP A 236 2.12 20.11 -0.71
CA ASP A 236 1.52 21.15 0.12
C ASP A 236 0.31 20.58 0.87
N LYS A 237 -0.43 19.66 0.23
CA LYS A 237 -1.47 18.85 0.88
C LYS A 237 -0.90 17.95 1.99
N GLU A 238 0.23 17.26 1.75
CA GLU A 238 0.87 16.46 2.81
C GLU A 238 1.32 17.35 3.99
N ILE A 239 1.95 18.50 3.71
CA ILE A 239 2.39 19.43 4.75
C ILE A 239 1.21 19.95 5.59
N ALA A 240 0.08 20.25 4.94
CA ALA A 240 -1.13 20.69 5.62
C ALA A 240 -1.72 19.57 6.50
N LEU A 241 -1.87 18.36 5.96
CA LEU A 241 -2.41 17.21 6.68
C LEU A 241 -1.55 16.87 7.90
N ARG A 242 -0.23 16.72 7.73
CA ARG A 242 0.66 16.29 8.83
C ARG A 242 0.78 17.28 9.98
N ARG A 243 0.41 18.56 9.77
CA ARG A 243 0.36 19.58 10.83
C ARG A 243 -0.91 19.51 11.68
N ARG A 244 -1.91 18.75 11.22
CA ARG A 244 -3.24 18.63 11.83
C ARG A 244 -3.53 17.22 12.36
N LEU A 245 -2.61 16.26 12.15
CA LEU A 245 -2.78 14.91 12.68
C LEU A 245 -2.83 14.93 14.22
N PRO A 246 -3.61 14.01 14.83
CA PRO A 246 -3.48 13.73 16.25
C PRO A 246 -2.04 13.36 16.61
N ASP A 247 -1.60 13.72 17.83
CA ASP A 247 -0.21 13.52 18.27
C ASP A 247 0.27 12.06 18.17
N SER A 248 -0.65 11.09 18.30
CA SER A 248 -0.37 9.65 18.21
C SER A 248 -0.27 9.12 16.78
N VAL A 249 -0.76 9.85 15.78
CA VAL A 249 -0.92 9.39 14.40
C VAL A 249 0.25 9.88 13.54
N ARG A 250 0.98 8.94 12.94
CA ARG A 250 2.14 9.24 12.09
C ARG A 250 1.74 9.67 10.69
N MET A 251 2.54 10.53 10.07
CA MET A 251 2.51 10.76 8.63
C MET A 251 3.52 9.84 7.92
N TYR A 252 3.03 9.00 7.01
CA TYR A 252 3.82 8.26 6.05
C TYR A 252 3.73 8.95 4.68
N THR A 253 4.85 9.50 4.20
CA THR A 253 4.91 10.05 2.84
C THR A 253 4.82 8.91 1.81
N GLY A 254 4.09 9.11 0.72
CA GLY A 254 3.74 8.06 -0.24
C GLY A 254 3.77 8.47 -1.69
#